data_AF-A0AAN6IK67-F1
#
_entry.id   AF-A0AAN6IK67-F1
#
_cell.length_a   1.000
_cell.length_b   1.000
_cell.length_c   1.000
_cell.angle_alpha   90.00
_cell.angle_beta   90.00
_cell.angle_gamma   90.00
#
_symmetry.space_group_name_H-M   'P 1'
#
loop_
_entity.id
_entity.type
_entity.pdbx_description
1 polymer ?
#
loop_
_entity_poly.entity_id
_entity_poly.type
_entity_poly.pdbx_seq_one_letter_code
_entity_poly.pdbx_strand_id
1 'polypeptide(L)'
;MSDAMRMELAPFNIRVVVVAPGGIQSNLAEHQQVELPENSPFMPAIQAIRDRAVFSQAGNATPTDVFARVVASRILASNPPPYITYGNHARTTWLLHYAPAVLRDWIYSRRFGTAQLRQKSCPFTGKSSHSSCPARAHASGISCPFSSPFMWCTLGVAFVAAHFYTHPELVQRFRAFFF
;
A
#
# COMPACT_ATOMS: atom_id res chain seq x y z
N MET A 1 -13.86 12.30 0.72
CA MET A 1 -15.20 12.58 0.17
C MET A 1 -16.23 12.71 1.28
N SER A 2 -16.43 11.67 2.11
CA SER A 2 -17.43 11.72 3.19
C SER A 2 -17.21 12.82 4.25
N ASP A 3 -15.97 13.23 4.54
CA ASP A 3 -15.70 14.31 5.49
C ASP A 3 -16.19 15.68 5.00
N ALA A 4 -16.07 15.96 3.70
CA ALA A 4 -16.59 17.20 3.11
C ALA A 4 -18.13 17.21 3.16
N MET A 5 -18.77 16.09 2.81
CA MET A 5 -20.23 15.95 2.87
C MET A 5 -20.79 16.19 4.28
N ARG A 6 -20.05 15.82 5.34
CA ARG A 6 -20.46 16.11 6.72
C ARG A 6 -20.59 17.60 6.99
N MET A 7 -19.69 18.41 6.42
CA MET A 7 -19.71 19.86 6.59
C MET A 7 -20.76 20.53 5.71
N GLU A 8 -20.88 20.09 4.46
CA GLU A 8 -21.82 20.64 3.48
C GLU A 8 -23.29 20.33 3.79
N LEU A 9 -23.56 19.15 4.36
CA LEU A 9 -24.91 18.69 4.65
C LEU A 9 -25.38 19.02 6.08
N ALA A 10 -24.47 19.49 6.96
CA ALA A 10 -24.80 19.87 8.34
C ALA A 10 -25.91 20.93 8.45
N PRO A 11 -25.96 22.00 7.61
CA PRO A 11 -27.04 23.00 7.67
C PRO A 11 -28.43 22.44 7.37
N PHE A 12 -28.51 21.30 6.65
CA PHE A 12 -29.76 20.64 6.31
C PHE A 12 -30.21 19.61 7.36
N ASN A 13 -29.53 19.55 8.51
CA ASN A 13 -29.76 18.57 9.56
C ASN A 13 -29.58 17.10 9.07
N ILE A 14 -28.75 16.91 8.04
CA ILE A 14 -28.41 15.59 7.50
C ILE A 14 -27.08 15.15 8.10
N ARG A 15 -27.07 13.98 8.75
CA ARG A 15 -25.87 13.41 9.37
C ARG A 15 -25.26 12.34 8.48
N VAL A 16 -23.99 12.54 8.10
CA VAL A 16 -23.21 11.54 7.34
C VAL A 16 -22.32 10.76 8.30
N VAL A 17 -22.41 9.43 8.26
CA VAL A 17 -21.65 8.50 9.09
C VAL A 17 -20.90 7.53 8.17
N VAL A 18 -19.60 7.36 8.41
CA VAL A 18 -18.76 6.40 7.68
C VAL A 18 -18.64 5.12 8.48
N VAL A 19 -19.07 4.00 7.91
CA VAL A 19 -18.86 2.67 8.49
C VAL A 19 -17.59 2.08 7.89
N ALA A 20 -16.59 1.82 8.75
CA ALA A 20 -15.30 1.25 8.38
C ALA A 20 -15.19 -0.18 8.94
N PRO A 21 -15.67 -1.19 8.21
CA PRO A 21 -15.62 -2.58 8.66
C PRO A 21 -14.19 -3.13 8.71
N GLY A 22 -13.94 -3.99 9.70
CA GLY A 22 -12.80 -4.91 9.71
C GLY A 22 -13.09 -6.21 8.97
N GLY A 23 -12.43 -7.30 9.39
CA GLY A 23 -12.73 -8.66 8.95
C GLY A 23 -14.10 -9.12 9.46
N ILE A 24 -15.05 -9.21 8.54
CA ILE A 24 -16.44 -9.63 8.77
C ILE A 24 -16.72 -10.80 7.83
N GLN A 25 -17.45 -11.78 8.34
CA GLN A 25 -17.94 -12.90 7.55
C GLN A 25 -18.87 -12.36 6.45
N SER A 26 -18.44 -12.46 5.21
CA SER A 26 -19.19 -11.97 4.06
C SER A 26 -18.77 -12.71 2.80
N ASN A 27 -19.62 -12.61 1.78
CA ASN A 27 -19.36 -13.26 0.51
C ASN A 27 -18.37 -12.52 -0.40
N LEU A 28 -17.75 -11.44 0.09
CA LEU A 28 -16.83 -10.60 -0.70
C LEU A 28 -15.53 -11.31 -1.08
N ALA A 29 -15.21 -12.42 -0.41
CA ALA A 29 -14.01 -13.20 -0.66
C ALA A 29 -14.26 -14.60 -1.23
N GLU A 30 -15.51 -14.96 -1.54
CA GLU A 30 -15.86 -16.31 -1.98
C GLU A 30 -15.23 -16.69 -3.33
N HIS A 31 -15.06 -15.73 -4.24
CA HIS A 31 -14.52 -15.94 -5.58
C HIS A 31 -13.12 -15.35 -5.78
N GLN A 32 -12.29 -15.30 -4.73
CA GLN A 32 -10.93 -14.77 -4.83
C GLN A 32 -9.93 -15.83 -5.30
N GLN A 33 -10.10 -16.32 -6.52
CA GLN A 33 -9.05 -17.07 -7.21
C GLN A 33 -8.04 -16.09 -7.79
N VAL A 34 -6.83 -16.10 -7.22
CA VAL A 34 -5.70 -15.33 -7.75
C VAL A 34 -4.85 -16.28 -8.61
N GLU A 35 -5.12 -16.22 -9.91
CA GLU A 35 -4.32 -16.86 -10.94
C GLU A 35 -3.54 -15.78 -11.71
N LEU A 36 -2.24 -15.99 -11.87
CA LEU A 36 -1.38 -15.12 -12.64
C LEU A 36 -0.74 -15.95 -13.76
N PRO A 37 -0.51 -15.35 -14.94
CA PRO A 37 0.23 -16.03 -15.99
C PRO A 37 1.69 -16.25 -15.54
N GLU A 38 2.29 -17.35 -15.98
CA GLU A 38 3.61 -17.81 -15.51
C GLU A 38 4.75 -16.79 -15.73
N ASN A 39 4.59 -15.90 -16.70
CA ASN A 39 5.52 -14.83 -17.03
C ASN A 39 5.24 -13.50 -16.29
N SER A 40 4.34 -13.49 -15.31
CA SER A 40 4.03 -12.28 -14.55
C SER A 40 5.19 -11.85 -13.65
N PRO A 41 5.54 -10.55 -13.60
CA PRO A 41 6.55 -10.02 -12.66
C PRO A 41 6.15 -10.19 -11.19
N PHE A 42 4.88 -10.47 -10.91
CA PHE A 42 4.35 -10.69 -9.57
C PHE A 42 4.36 -12.15 -9.12
N MET A 43 4.79 -13.09 -9.98
CA MET A 43 4.93 -14.51 -9.63
C MET A 43 5.70 -14.76 -8.32
N PRO A 44 6.79 -14.03 -8.00
CA PRO A 44 7.49 -14.21 -6.72
C PRO A 44 6.63 -13.91 -5.48
N ALA A 45 5.62 -13.06 -5.61
CA ALA A 45 4.73 -12.65 -4.52
C ALA A 45 3.35 -13.31 -4.57
N ILE A 46 3.14 -14.31 -5.45
CA ILE A 46 1.82 -14.93 -5.64
C ILE A 46 1.21 -15.46 -4.34
N GLN A 47 2.03 -16.05 -3.47
CA GLN A 47 1.57 -16.53 -2.17
C GLN A 47 1.12 -15.38 -1.27
N ALA A 48 1.90 -14.30 -1.20
CA ALA A 48 1.53 -13.13 -0.40
C ALA A 48 0.24 -12.46 -0.91
N ILE A 49 0.00 -12.49 -2.23
CA ILE A 49 -1.24 -12.00 -2.84
C ILE A 49 -2.41 -12.89 -2.45
N ARG A 50 -2.26 -14.23 -2.52
CA ARG A 50 -3.29 -15.19 -2.07
C ARG A 50 -3.61 -15.05 -0.59
N ASP A 51 -2.57 -14.97 0.25
CA ASP A 51 -2.71 -14.78 1.70
C ASP A 51 -3.44 -13.46 2.02
N ARG A 52 -3.15 -12.39 1.26
CA ARG A 52 -3.83 -11.10 1.41
C ARG A 52 -5.30 -11.18 0.99
N ALA A 53 -5.62 -11.95 -0.05
CA ALA A 53 -6.98 -12.12 -0.53
C ALA A 53 -7.86 -12.68 0.61
N VAL A 54 -7.43 -13.78 1.22
CA VAL A 54 -8.15 -14.41 2.33
C VAL A 54 -8.00 -13.69 3.68
N PHE A 55 -7.07 -12.74 3.82
CA PHE A 55 -6.71 -12.12 5.11
C PHE A 55 -7.89 -11.54 5.90
N SER A 56 -8.89 -10.95 5.22
CA SER A 56 -10.06 -10.37 5.90
C SER A 56 -11.04 -11.42 6.43
N GLN A 57 -10.99 -12.63 5.88
CA GLN A 57 -11.79 -13.78 6.31
C GLN A 57 -11.00 -14.72 7.23
N ALA A 58 -9.67 -14.68 7.15
CA ALA A 58 -8.78 -15.50 7.95
C ALA A 58 -8.78 -15.05 9.42
N GLY A 59 -8.90 -16.03 10.32
CA GLY A 59 -8.88 -15.81 11.77
C GLY A 59 -10.18 -15.17 12.27
N ASN A 60 -11.08 -15.97 12.84
CA ASN A 60 -12.27 -15.55 13.59
C ASN A 60 -12.91 -14.24 13.08
N ALA A 61 -13.25 -14.21 11.80
CA ALA A 61 -13.96 -13.07 11.21
C ALA A 61 -15.25 -12.82 12.01
N THR A 62 -15.57 -11.54 12.22
CA THR A 62 -16.73 -11.18 13.03
C THR A 62 -18.01 -11.63 12.32
N PRO A 63 -18.94 -12.34 13.01
CA PRO A 63 -20.22 -12.71 12.43
C PRO A 63 -21.02 -11.49 11.95
N THR A 64 -21.70 -11.63 10.81
CA THR A 64 -22.43 -10.55 10.14
C THR A 64 -23.54 -9.96 11.03
N ASP A 65 -24.24 -10.82 11.78
CA ASP A 65 -25.32 -10.45 12.69
C ASP A 65 -24.83 -9.60 13.86
N VAL A 66 -23.68 -9.95 14.44
CA VAL A 66 -23.03 -9.20 15.52
C VAL A 66 -22.59 -7.83 15.00
N PHE A 67 -21.96 -7.79 13.83
CA PHE A 67 -21.56 -6.53 13.20
C PHE A 67 -22.77 -5.62 12.94
N ALA A 68 -23.83 -6.15 12.31
CA ALA A 68 -25.03 -5.40 11.99
C ALA A 68 -25.70 -4.81 13.25
N ARG A 69 -25.80 -5.60 14.33
CA ARG A 69 -26.37 -5.14 15.60
C ARG A 69 -25.58 -3.98 16.20
N VAL A 70 -24.25 -4.08 16.20
CA VAL A 70 -23.37 -3.03 16.73
C VAL A 70 -23.49 -1.76 15.88
N VAL A 71 -23.47 -1.88 14.55
CA VAL A 71 -23.59 -0.73 13.65
C VAL A 71 -24.96 -0.06 13.77
N ALA A 72 -26.05 -0.83 13.75
CA ALA A 72 -27.41 -0.30 13.90
C ALA A 72 -27.57 0.47 15.22
N SER A 73 -27.09 -0.08 16.34
CA SER A 73 -27.15 0.59 17.64
C SER A 73 -26.42 1.94 17.67
N ARG A 74 -25.30 2.07 16.95
CA ARG A 74 -24.50 3.30 16.88
C ARG A 74 -25.08 4.34 15.93
N ILE A 75 -25.70 3.91 14.83
CA ILE A 75 -26.36 4.82 13.88
C ILE A 75 -27.63 5.41 14.48
N LEU A 76 -28.40 4.60 15.22
CA LEU A 76 -29.65 5.00 15.85
C LEU A 76 -29.46 5.80 17.16
N ALA A 77 -28.21 6.01 17.60
CA ALA A 77 -27.93 6.82 18.77
C ALA A 77 -28.37 8.29 18.57
N SER A 78 -28.69 8.97 19.67
CA SER A 78 -29.07 10.39 19.65
C SER A 78 -27.98 11.26 19.01
N ASN A 79 -26.70 10.92 19.23
CA ASN A 79 -25.56 11.54 18.59
C ASN A 79 -24.60 10.47 18.01
N PRO A 80 -24.78 10.06 16.75
CA PRO A 80 -23.99 9.01 16.13
C PRO A 80 -22.58 9.53 15.84
N PRO A 81 -21.54 8.70 16.07
CA PRO A 81 -20.17 9.10 15.77
C PRO A 81 -19.96 9.26 14.25
N PRO A 82 -19.03 10.12 13.82
CA PRO A 82 -18.68 10.29 12.40
C PRO A 82 -18.15 9.02 11.73
N TYR A 83 -17.45 8.20 12.52
CA TYR A 83 -16.79 6.98 12.07
C TYR A 83 -17.20 5.83 12.98
N ILE A 84 -17.68 4.75 12.39
CA ILE A 84 -17.97 3.49 13.07
C ILE A 84 -16.99 2.44 12.57
N THR A 85 -15.94 2.20 13.36
CA THR A 85 -14.93 1.17 13.06
C THR A 85 -15.16 -0.06 13.96
N TYR A 86 -15.49 -1.21 13.36
CA TYR A 86 -15.76 -2.44 14.09
C TYR A 86 -15.49 -3.69 13.22
N GLY A 87 -15.12 -4.80 13.84
CA GLY A 87 -14.79 -6.07 13.18
C GLY A 87 -13.37 -6.57 13.50
N ASN A 88 -13.02 -7.75 12.99
CA ASN A 88 -11.69 -8.31 13.21
C ASN A 88 -10.60 -7.40 12.60
N HIS A 89 -9.45 -7.26 13.25
CA HIS A 89 -8.36 -6.34 12.89
C HIS A 89 -8.72 -4.84 12.79
N ALA A 90 -9.99 -4.43 13.00
CA ALA A 90 -10.41 -3.05 12.84
C ALA A 90 -9.71 -2.10 13.82
N ARG A 91 -9.55 -2.53 15.09
CA ARG A 91 -8.81 -1.78 16.11
C ARG A 91 -7.34 -1.63 15.77
N THR A 92 -6.70 -2.69 15.29
CA THR A 92 -5.29 -2.68 14.90
C THR A 92 -5.05 -1.74 13.73
N THR A 93 -5.90 -1.81 12.70
CA THR A 93 -5.83 -0.91 11.54
C THR A 93 -6.09 0.54 11.93
N TRP A 94 -7.05 0.78 12.84
CA TRP A 94 -7.33 2.10 13.38
C TRP A 94 -6.15 2.69 14.16
N LEU A 95 -5.48 1.90 15.00
CA LEU A 95 -4.25 2.33 15.69
C LEU A 95 -3.13 2.62 14.69
N LEU A 96 -2.95 1.74 13.69
CA LEU A 96 -1.91 1.86 12.67
C LEU A 96 -2.14 3.05 11.75
N HIS A 97 -3.37 3.55 11.63
CA HIS A 97 -3.69 4.76 10.87
C HIS A 97 -2.95 5.99 11.44
N TYR A 98 -2.84 6.10 12.76
CA TYR A 98 -2.16 7.20 13.45
C TYR A 98 -0.65 7.03 13.57
N ALA A 99 -0.11 5.87 13.18
CA ALA A 99 1.33 5.63 13.21
C ALA A 99 2.07 6.45 12.13
N PRO A 100 3.34 6.82 12.37
CA PRO A 100 4.18 7.45 11.34
C PRO A 100 4.28 6.59 10.08
N ALA A 101 4.35 7.23 8.91
CA ALA A 101 4.37 6.55 7.61
C ALA A 101 5.47 5.48 7.51
N VAL A 102 6.68 5.78 7.99
CA VAL A 102 7.81 4.83 7.97
C VAL A 102 7.51 3.54 8.72
N LEU A 103 6.89 3.63 9.90
CA LEU A 103 6.52 2.46 10.69
C LEU A 103 5.41 1.66 10.01
N ARG A 104 4.39 2.36 9.51
CA ARG A 104 3.26 1.74 8.82
C ARG A 104 3.70 0.99 7.56
N ASP A 105 4.57 1.60 6.76
CA ASP A 105 5.09 1.02 5.53
C ASP A 105 6.02 -0.16 5.84
N TRP A 106 6.80 -0.09 6.92
CA TRP A 106 7.60 -1.21 7.39
C TRP A 106 6.74 -2.40 7.84
N ILE A 107 5.67 -2.15 8.62
CA ILE A 107 4.74 -3.20 9.06
C ILE A 107 4.07 -3.87 7.85
N TYR A 108 3.54 -3.07 6.92
CA TYR A 108 2.84 -3.60 5.74
C TYR A 108 3.78 -4.31 4.76
N SER A 109 4.99 -3.79 4.54
CA SER A 109 5.96 -4.43 3.65
C SER A 109 6.43 -5.79 4.18
N ARG A 110 6.57 -5.93 5.50
CA ARG A 110 6.85 -7.23 6.14
C ARG A 110 5.65 -8.16 6.09
N ARG A 111 4.45 -7.67 6.38
CA ARG A 111 3.24 -8.51 6.46
C ARG A 111 2.77 -9.01 5.08
N PHE A 112 2.87 -8.18 4.05
CA PHE A 112 2.40 -8.51 2.69
C PHE A 112 3.54 -8.84 1.71
N GLY A 113 4.77 -8.97 2.20
CA GLY A 113 5.88 -9.47 1.39
C GLY A 113 6.23 -8.59 0.18
N THR A 114 5.84 -7.30 0.14
CA THR A 114 6.14 -6.42 -1.01
C THR A 114 7.64 -6.23 -1.22
N ALA A 115 8.45 -6.45 -0.18
CA ALA A 115 9.91 -6.49 -0.27
C ALA A 115 10.44 -7.62 -1.18
N GLN A 116 9.67 -8.69 -1.40
CA GLN A 116 10.05 -9.82 -2.26
C GLN A 116 10.08 -9.42 -3.74
N LEU A 117 9.26 -8.44 -4.13
CA LEU A 117 9.24 -7.90 -5.50
C LEU A 117 10.49 -7.06 -5.81
N ARG A 118 11.18 -6.55 -4.79
CA ARG A 118 12.35 -5.68 -4.94
C ARG A 118 13.57 -6.40 -5.53
N GLN A 119 13.61 -7.73 -5.49
CA GLN A 119 14.83 -8.49 -5.85
C GLN A 119 14.88 -9.02 -7.28
N LYS A 120 13.88 -8.76 -8.15
CA LYS A 120 13.87 -9.37 -9.50
C LYS A 120 13.57 -8.45 -10.68
N SER A 121 13.25 -7.17 -10.46
CA SER A 121 13.11 -6.23 -11.57
C SER A 121 14.50 -5.79 -12.05
N CYS A 122 14.99 -6.41 -13.13
CA CYS A 122 15.91 -5.71 -14.03
C CYS A 122 15.27 -4.37 -14.42
N PRO A 123 16.06 -3.31 -14.64
CA PRO A 123 15.52 -2.01 -15.04
C PRO A 123 14.56 -2.19 -16.21
N PHE A 124 13.39 -1.54 -16.11
CA PHE A 124 12.33 -1.59 -17.13
C PHE A 124 12.81 -0.85 -18.38
N THR A 125 13.71 -1.46 -19.15
CA THR A 125 14.03 -1.01 -20.49
C THR A 125 12.88 -1.48 -21.37
N GLY A 126 12.07 -0.53 -21.85
CA GLY A 126 10.87 -0.78 -22.66
C GLY A 126 11.15 -1.40 -24.02
N LYS A 127 11.65 -2.63 -24.05
CA LYS A 127 11.73 -3.49 -25.24
C LYS A 127 11.35 -4.90 -24.86
N SER A 128 10.25 -5.34 -25.46
CA SER A 128 9.77 -6.71 -25.48
C SER A 128 10.74 -7.59 -26.29
N SER A 129 11.54 -8.41 -25.63
CA SER A 129 11.98 -9.69 -26.18
C SER A 129 12.64 -10.57 -25.13
N HIS A 130 12.34 -11.86 -25.23
CA HIS A 130 12.87 -12.98 -24.47
C HIS A 130 14.37 -12.89 -24.18
N SER A 131 14.77 -12.99 -22.91
CA SER A 131 15.82 -13.90 -22.41
C SER A 131 16.12 -13.65 -20.93
N SER A 132 16.20 -14.75 -20.20
CA SER A 132 16.72 -14.94 -18.84
C SER A 132 17.45 -13.75 -18.19
N CYS A 133 16.88 -13.25 -17.09
CA CYS A 133 17.58 -12.40 -16.14
C CYS A 133 18.79 -13.18 -15.59
N PRO A 134 20.05 -12.76 -15.82
CA PRO A 134 21.19 -13.52 -15.36
C PRO A 134 21.22 -13.50 -13.83
N ALA A 135 21.23 -14.70 -13.24
CA ALA A 135 21.47 -14.87 -11.82
C ALA A 135 22.77 -14.17 -11.44
N ARG A 136 22.71 -13.41 -10.34
CA ARG A 136 23.80 -12.73 -9.63
C ARG A 136 25.14 -13.45 -9.84
N ALA A 137 25.93 -12.99 -10.79
CA ALA A 137 27.32 -13.41 -10.92
C ALA A 137 28.05 -12.94 -9.67
N HIS A 138 28.64 -13.88 -8.93
CA HIS A 138 29.70 -13.61 -7.97
C HIS A 138 30.75 -12.75 -8.68
N ALA A 139 30.89 -11.49 -8.28
CA ALA A 139 31.91 -10.60 -8.81
C ALA A 139 33.27 -11.00 -8.25
N SER A 140 33.90 -11.99 -8.87
CA SER A 140 35.35 -12.15 -8.86
C SER A 140 35.96 -11.08 -9.76
N GLY A 141 36.75 -10.19 -9.15
CA GLY A 141 37.85 -9.49 -9.82
C GLY A 141 37.48 -8.48 -10.90
N ILE A 142 37.04 -7.29 -10.49
CA ILE A 142 37.38 -6.05 -11.23
C ILE A 142 37.88 -5.05 -10.19
N SER A 143 39.18 -4.82 -10.22
CA SER A 143 39.92 -3.85 -9.43
C SER A 143 39.42 -2.43 -9.68
N CYS A 144 38.92 -1.77 -8.63
CA CYS A 144 38.76 -0.31 -8.60
C CYS A 144 40.11 0.33 -8.26
N PRO A 145 40.64 1.29 -9.04
CA PRO A 145 41.69 2.17 -8.55
C PRO A 145 41.00 3.29 -7.77
N PHE A 146 40.95 3.17 -6.44
CA PHE A 146 40.60 4.29 -5.57
C PHE A 146 41.66 4.44 -4.49
N SER A 147 42.75 5.12 -4.87
CA SER A 147 43.74 5.64 -3.95
C SER A 147 43.32 7.04 -3.48
N SER A 148 42.67 7.13 -2.34
CA SER A 148 43.08 8.01 -1.23
C SER A 148 42.07 7.93 -0.09
N PRO A 149 42.53 7.77 1.16
CA PRO A 149 41.70 7.90 2.34
C PRO A 149 41.66 9.36 2.79
N PHE A 150 40.68 9.68 3.65
CA PHE A 150 40.42 10.95 4.31
C PHE A 150 39.40 11.87 3.64
N MET A 151 38.41 12.18 4.48
CA MET A 151 37.80 13.49 4.69
C MET A 151 36.35 13.64 4.16
N TRP A 152 35.44 13.79 5.14
CA TRP A 152 34.09 14.38 5.10
C TRP A 152 32.88 13.47 4.86
N CYS A 153 32.55 12.76 5.95
CA CYS A 153 31.19 12.69 6.47
C CYS A 153 30.63 14.13 6.63
N THR A 154 29.59 14.51 5.87
CA THR A 154 28.59 15.61 6.10
C THR A 154 27.97 16.21 4.81
N LEU A 155 27.82 15.45 3.70
CA LEU A 155 27.20 15.99 2.46
C LEU A 155 26.16 15.07 1.78
N GLY A 156 25.40 14.29 2.56
CA GLY A 156 24.45 13.29 2.03
C GLY A 156 23.07 13.79 1.61
N VAL A 157 22.69 15.05 1.83
CA VAL A 157 21.30 15.51 1.60
C VAL A 157 21.13 16.38 0.34
N ALA A 158 22.23 16.94 -0.20
CA ALA A 158 22.13 17.88 -1.32
C ALA A 158 22.17 17.24 -2.72
N PHE A 159 22.62 15.99 -2.86
CA PHE A 159 22.86 15.39 -4.19
C PHE A 159 21.59 14.82 -4.87
N VAL A 160 20.51 14.56 -4.12
CA VAL A 160 19.25 14.08 -4.70
C VAL A 160 18.47 15.20 -5.40
N ALA A 161 18.67 16.46 -5.00
CA ALA A 161 17.93 17.59 -5.57
C ALA A 161 18.48 18.07 -6.93
N ALA A 162 19.78 17.85 -7.22
CA ALA A 162 20.43 18.46 -8.39
C ALA A 162 20.18 17.71 -9.71
N HIS A 163 19.78 16.44 -9.68
CA HIS A 163 19.58 15.67 -10.92
C HIS A 163 18.22 15.87 -11.59
N PHE A 164 17.27 16.55 -10.92
CA PHE A 164 15.95 16.86 -11.47
C PHE A 164 15.91 18.19 -12.25
N TYR A 165 16.99 18.98 -12.24
CA TYR A 165 16.99 20.33 -12.81
C TYR A 165 17.51 20.43 -14.25
N THR A 166 18.02 19.35 -14.85
CA THR A 166 18.66 19.39 -16.18
C THR A 166 17.75 19.00 -17.35
N HIS A 167 16.44 18.81 -17.15
CA HIS A 167 15.49 18.54 -18.24
C HIS A 167 14.17 19.33 -18.11
N PRO A 168 14.16 20.65 -18.38
CA PRO A 168 12.95 21.48 -18.33
C PRO A 168 11.85 21.10 -19.36
N GLU A 169 12.17 20.31 -20.38
CA GLU A 169 11.24 19.87 -21.44
C GLU A 169 10.25 18.76 -20.99
N LEU A 170 10.53 18.04 -19.90
CA LEU A 170 9.64 16.97 -19.41
C LEU A 170 8.52 17.46 -18.49
N VAL A 171 8.64 18.69 -17.96
CA VAL A 171 7.65 19.28 -17.04
C VAL A 171 6.44 19.85 -17.81
N GLN A 172 6.60 20.28 -19.05
CA GLN A 172 5.48 20.79 -19.85
C GLN A 172 4.59 19.70 -20.47
N ARG A 173 5.10 18.46 -20.67
CA ARG A 173 4.27 17.34 -21.17
C ARG A 173 3.46 16.61 -20.09
N PHE A 174 3.73 16.83 -18.80
CA PHE A 174 2.96 16.24 -17.71
C PHE A 174 1.76 17.08 -17.23
N ARG A 175 1.60 18.31 -17.75
CA ARG A 175 0.50 19.22 -17.38
C ARG A 175 -0.68 19.22 -18.37
N ALA A 176 -0.67 18.37 -19.40
CA ALA A 176 -1.71 18.30 -20.42
C ALA A 176 -2.54 17.00 -20.39
N PHE A 177 -2.47 16.20 -19.32
CA PHE A 177 -3.24 14.95 -19.20
C PHE A 177 -4.11 14.86 -17.93
N PHE A 178 -4.32 15.98 -17.25
CA PHE A 178 -5.30 16.12 -16.18
C PHE A 178 -6.02 17.47 -16.32
N PHE A 179 -7.00 17.47 -17.22
CA PHE A 179 -8.30 18.09 -17.01
C PHE A 179 -9.36 17.07 -17.42
#